data_AF-A0A4W6FZM0-F1
#
_entry.id   AF-A0A4W6FZM0-F1
#
_cell.length_a   1.000
_cell.length_b   1.000
_cell.length_c   1.000
_cell.angle_alpha   90.00
_cell.angle_beta   90.00
_cell.angle_gamma   90.00
#
_symmetry.space_group_name_H-M   'P 1'
#
loop_
_entity.id
_entity.type
_entity.pdbx_description
1 polymer ?
#
loop_
_entity_poly.entity_id
_entity_poly.type
_entity_poly.pdbx_seq_one_letter_code
_entity_poly.pdbx_strand_id
1 'polypeptide(L)'
;MILLVQSREPTVKSLEFTACVLLCVRVVCLRGVFVVRSSSSMKRGKKAEEAVADGENDNATAKKAKKAKEPEAPVLYDDPPDKMTSKDGREANMKITSWNVDGLRAWVKKKGLDWVREENPDVLCLQETKCAEKDLPADITSMPEYPHKYWAVSDDKEGYSGVAMLCKTEPIKVTYGIGKEEHDKEGRVITAEFPNFYLVTAYVPNSGRGLVRLDYRKTWDVDFRAYLSELDVQKPLVLCGDLNVAHQEIDLKNPKGNKKNAGFTPEEREGFSQLLEAGFTDSFRELYPEQTNAYTFWTYMMNARSKNVGWRLDYFLLSSSLLPGLCDSKIRNKAMGSDHCPITLHIAM
;
A
#
# COMPACT_ATOMS: atom_id res chain seq x y z
N MET A 1 12.72 67.42 -2.17
CA MET A 1 13.04 67.96 -3.51
C MET A 1 12.92 66.78 -4.49
N ILE A 2 11.68 66.33 -4.76
CA ILE A 2 10.79 66.67 -5.91
C ILE A 2 11.38 66.27 -7.27
N LEU A 3 10.69 65.32 -7.93
CA LEU A 3 10.36 65.15 -9.38
C LEU A 3 10.30 63.62 -9.66
N LEU A 4 9.18 62.92 -9.84
CA LEU A 4 7.93 63.12 -10.62
C LEU A 4 8.16 63.32 -12.12
N VAL A 5 8.00 62.26 -12.92
CA VAL A 5 7.53 62.32 -14.32
C VAL A 5 6.63 61.11 -14.61
N GLN A 6 5.45 61.41 -15.15
CA GLN A 6 4.36 60.52 -15.53
C GLN A 6 4.47 60.01 -16.99
N SER A 7 3.56 59.07 -17.31
CA SER A 7 2.78 58.96 -18.58
C SER A 7 3.37 58.03 -19.66
N ARG A 8 2.65 57.22 -20.44
CA ARG A 8 1.20 57.10 -20.80
C ARG A 8 0.86 55.66 -21.20
N GLU A 9 -0.42 55.30 -21.08
CA GLU A 9 -1.10 54.23 -21.85
C GLU A 9 -1.22 54.59 -23.35
N PRO A 10 -1.64 53.63 -24.19
CA PRO A 10 -3.00 53.79 -24.73
C PRO A 10 -3.86 52.53 -24.73
N THR A 11 -5.15 52.79 -24.58
CA THR A 11 -6.33 51.95 -24.62
C THR A 11 -6.85 51.71 -26.06
N VAL A 12 -7.93 50.91 -26.16
CA VAL A 12 -8.99 50.87 -27.21
C VAL A 12 -8.75 49.82 -28.34
N LYS A 13 -9.64 48.91 -28.77
CA LYS A 13 -11.13 48.77 -28.88
C LYS A 13 -11.47 47.26 -29.07
N SER A 14 -12.34 46.65 -28.25
CA SER A 14 -13.71 46.16 -28.57
C SER A 14 -14.03 45.71 -30.01
N LEU A 15 -14.51 44.46 -30.15
CA LEU A 15 -15.61 44.09 -31.07
C LEU A 15 -16.29 42.79 -30.61
N GLU A 16 -17.56 42.94 -30.23
CA GLU A 16 -18.55 41.87 -30.06
C GLU A 16 -19.05 41.37 -31.42
N PHE A 17 -19.61 40.14 -31.41
CA PHE A 17 -20.79 39.61 -32.15
C PHE A 17 -20.55 38.11 -32.45
N THR A 18 -21.48 37.15 -32.45
CA THR A 18 -22.80 36.88 -31.87
C THR A 18 -23.15 35.43 -32.28
N ALA A 19 -23.86 34.71 -31.40
CA ALA A 19 -24.80 33.61 -31.65
C ALA A 19 -24.37 32.17 -32.01
N CYS A 20 -25.01 31.27 -31.24
CA CYS A 20 -25.66 30.01 -31.60
C CYS A 20 -24.86 28.90 -32.31
N VAL A 21 -24.77 27.73 -31.66
CA VAL A 21 -25.66 26.58 -31.94
C VAL A 21 -25.72 25.67 -30.71
N LEU A 22 -26.95 25.47 -30.22
CA LEU A 22 -27.35 24.44 -29.27
C LEU A 22 -27.50 23.12 -30.05
N LEU A 23 -26.79 22.05 -29.70
CA LEU A 23 -27.14 20.71 -30.18
C LEU A 23 -27.54 19.82 -29.01
N CYS A 24 -28.85 19.72 -28.82
CA CYS A 24 -29.49 18.66 -28.05
C CYS A 24 -29.29 17.31 -28.75
N VAL A 25 -28.59 16.37 -28.13
CA VAL A 25 -28.72 14.95 -28.47
C VAL A 25 -29.79 14.34 -27.56
N ARG A 26 -30.98 14.14 -28.13
CA ARG A 26 -32.04 13.31 -27.56
C ARG A 26 -31.64 11.85 -27.68
N VAL A 27 -31.41 11.17 -26.55
CA VAL A 27 -31.42 9.70 -26.49
C VAL A 27 -32.87 9.25 -26.39
N VAL A 28 -33.36 8.63 -27.47
CA VAL A 28 -34.66 7.96 -27.51
C VAL A 28 -34.53 6.63 -26.77
N CYS A 29 -35.26 6.51 -25.66
CA CYS A 29 -35.40 5.28 -24.90
C CYS A 29 -36.58 4.48 -25.49
N LEU A 30 -36.31 3.49 -26.34
CA LEU A 30 -37.33 2.55 -26.82
C LEU A 30 -37.40 1.34 -25.87
N ARG A 31 -38.52 1.25 -25.15
CA ARG A 31 -38.95 0.10 -24.37
C ARG A 31 -39.31 -1.05 -25.31
N GLY A 32 -38.45 -2.07 -25.38
CA GLY A 32 -38.75 -3.37 -25.96
C GLY A 32 -39.19 -4.35 -24.89
N VAL A 33 -40.50 -4.61 -24.82
CA VAL A 33 -41.11 -5.67 -24.00
C VAL A 33 -40.80 -7.01 -24.65
N PHE A 34 -40.01 -7.87 -24.01
CA PHE A 34 -39.89 -9.27 -24.39
C PHE A 34 -40.84 -10.11 -23.54
N VAL A 35 -41.89 -10.61 -24.20
CA VAL A 35 -42.84 -11.58 -23.65
C VAL A 35 -42.18 -12.96 -23.70
N VAL A 36 -42.02 -13.57 -22.52
CA VAL A 36 -41.70 -14.98 -22.36
C VAL A 36 -42.94 -15.79 -22.72
N ARG A 37 -42.85 -16.64 -23.76
CA ARG A 37 -43.82 -17.71 -24.01
C ARG A 37 -43.16 -19.06 -23.73
N SER A 38 -43.58 -19.66 -22.63
CA SER A 38 -43.46 -21.08 -22.34
C SER A 38 -44.36 -21.89 -23.28
N SER A 39 -43.86 -22.96 -23.87
CA SER A 39 -44.71 -24.03 -24.42
C SER A 39 -44.19 -25.40 -24.04
N SER A 40 -45.19 -26.22 -23.72
CA SER A 40 -45.21 -27.47 -22.99
C SER A 40 -44.66 -28.70 -23.72
N SER A 41 -44.40 -29.71 -22.88
CA SER A 41 -44.13 -31.12 -23.15
C SER A 41 -44.93 -31.78 -24.26
N MET A 42 -44.29 -32.76 -24.93
CA MET A 42 -44.97 -34.00 -25.36
C MET A 42 -44.01 -35.20 -25.29
N LYS A 43 -44.43 -36.22 -24.53
CA LYS A 43 -43.88 -37.58 -24.48
C LYS A 43 -44.58 -38.45 -25.53
N ARG A 44 -43.83 -39.37 -26.17
CA ARG A 44 -44.21 -40.71 -26.69
C ARG A 44 -43.03 -41.19 -27.58
N GLY A 45 -42.58 -42.43 -27.62
CA GLY A 45 -43.00 -43.68 -27.00
C GLY A 45 -41.92 -44.75 -27.23
N LYS A 46 -41.98 -45.82 -26.43
CA LYS A 46 -41.14 -47.01 -26.48
C LYS A 46 -41.28 -47.78 -27.81
N LYS A 47 -40.18 -48.36 -28.28
CA LYS A 47 -40.17 -49.71 -28.87
C LYS A 47 -38.92 -50.45 -28.36
N ALA A 48 -39.17 -51.67 -27.88
CA ALA A 48 -38.20 -52.63 -27.43
C ALA A 48 -37.92 -53.61 -28.58
N GLU A 49 -36.67 -54.09 -28.67
CA GLU A 49 -36.33 -55.36 -29.29
C GLU A 49 -35.09 -55.91 -28.57
N GLU A 50 -35.22 -57.14 -28.09
CA GLU A 50 -34.21 -57.94 -27.42
C GLU A 50 -33.33 -58.65 -28.46
N ALA A 51 -32.03 -58.76 -28.18
CA ALA A 51 -31.18 -59.83 -28.69
C ALA A 51 -30.13 -60.19 -27.64
N VAL A 52 -29.90 -61.48 -27.51
CA VAL A 52 -29.26 -62.20 -26.38
C VAL A 52 -27.79 -62.51 -26.68
N ALA A 53 -27.02 -62.70 -25.60
CA ALA A 53 -25.86 -63.59 -25.44
C ALA A 53 -24.43 -62.98 -25.44
N ASP A 54 -23.84 -63.16 -24.26
CA ASP A 54 -22.47 -63.60 -23.95
C ASP A 54 -21.27 -62.65 -24.07
N GLY A 55 -20.58 -62.52 -22.94
CA GLY A 55 -19.24 -61.94 -22.84
C GLY A 55 -18.95 -61.39 -21.46
N GLU A 56 -18.50 -62.25 -20.55
CA GLU A 56 -17.85 -61.88 -19.28
C GLU A 56 -16.78 -60.80 -19.51
N ASN A 57 -16.81 -59.74 -18.72
CA ASN A 57 -15.60 -59.04 -18.34
C ASN A 57 -15.80 -58.28 -17.03
N ASP A 58 -15.37 -58.92 -15.95
CA ASP A 58 -15.12 -58.29 -14.67
C ASP A 58 -14.06 -57.19 -14.82
N ASN A 59 -14.47 -55.93 -14.64
CA ASN A 59 -13.52 -54.90 -14.27
C ASN A 59 -14.17 -53.90 -13.31
N ALA A 60 -14.19 -54.32 -12.03
CA ALA A 60 -14.53 -53.48 -10.90
C ALA A 60 -13.52 -52.33 -10.79
N THR A 61 -13.82 -51.20 -11.40
CA THR A 61 -13.10 -49.94 -11.18
C THR A 61 -13.48 -49.38 -9.81
N ALA A 62 -12.70 -49.73 -8.80
CA ALA A 62 -12.75 -49.11 -7.48
C ALA A 62 -12.41 -47.62 -7.60
N LYS A 63 -13.43 -46.76 -7.71
CA LYS A 63 -13.31 -45.32 -7.49
C LYS A 63 -12.85 -45.10 -6.04
N LYS A 64 -11.54 -44.90 -5.85
CA LYS A 64 -11.00 -44.33 -4.60
C LYS A 64 -11.63 -42.96 -4.40
N ALA A 65 -12.63 -42.88 -3.53
CA ALA A 65 -13.12 -41.62 -3.00
C ALA A 65 -11.94 -40.91 -2.33
N LYS A 66 -11.47 -39.80 -2.92
CA LYS A 66 -10.58 -38.87 -2.22
C LYS A 66 -11.34 -38.39 -0.99
N LYS A 67 -10.96 -38.90 0.18
CA LYS A 67 -11.38 -38.38 1.48
C LYS A 67 -11.09 -36.89 1.45
N ALA A 68 -12.12 -36.05 1.44
CA ALA A 68 -11.96 -34.60 1.52
C ALA A 68 -11.19 -34.32 2.81
N LYS A 69 -9.97 -33.79 2.69
CA LYS A 69 -9.20 -33.34 3.85
C LYS A 69 -10.04 -32.24 4.50
N GLU A 70 -10.42 -32.43 5.76
CA GLU A 70 -11.07 -31.37 6.53
C GLU A 70 -10.22 -30.10 6.40
N PRO A 71 -10.84 -28.92 6.20
CA PRO A 71 -10.09 -27.69 6.04
C PRO A 71 -9.28 -27.43 7.32
N GLU A 72 -7.97 -27.57 7.19
CA GLU A 72 -7.01 -27.29 8.25
C GLU A 72 -7.15 -25.81 8.63
N ALA A 73 -7.23 -25.52 9.93
CA ALA A 73 -7.40 -24.15 10.42
C ALA A 73 -6.27 -23.25 9.88
N PRO A 74 -6.56 -21.98 9.53
CA PRO A 74 -5.54 -21.10 8.99
C PRO A 74 -4.43 -20.89 10.02
N VAL A 75 -3.17 -21.05 9.59
CA VAL A 75 -2.01 -20.68 10.41
C VAL A 75 -1.94 -19.16 10.47
N LEU A 76 -2.25 -18.61 11.64
CA LEU A 76 -2.17 -17.19 11.92
C LEU A 76 -0.77 -16.83 12.43
N TYR A 77 -0.30 -15.64 12.08
CA TYR A 77 0.84 -15.03 12.75
C TYR A 77 0.39 -14.47 14.10
N ASP A 78 1.20 -14.63 15.13
CA ASP A 78 1.02 -13.98 16.42
C ASP A 78 2.22 -13.05 16.63
N ASP A 79 1.94 -11.76 16.77
CA ASP A 79 2.97 -10.74 17.01
C ASP A 79 3.60 -11.00 18.39
N PRO A 80 4.91 -11.34 18.46
CA PRO A 80 5.55 -11.61 19.73
C PRO A 80 5.66 -10.32 20.57
N PRO A 81 5.83 -10.42 21.90
CA PRO A 81 6.08 -9.24 22.74
C PRO A 81 7.25 -8.38 22.24
N ASP A 82 7.19 -7.08 22.51
CA ASP A 82 8.22 -6.13 22.10
C ASP A 82 9.56 -6.40 22.80
N LYS A 83 10.64 -6.40 22.02
CA LYS A 83 12.00 -6.40 22.54
C LYS A 83 12.52 -4.97 22.60
N MET A 84 12.70 -4.45 23.82
CA MET A 84 13.09 -3.05 24.02
C MET A 84 14.60 -2.82 24.06
N THR A 85 15.39 -3.89 24.13
CA THR A 85 16.86 -3.81 24.16
C THR A 85 17.45 -4.22 22.81
N SER A 86 18.39 -3.44 22.29
CA SER A 86 19.14 -3.73 21.07
C SER A 86 20.16 -4.86 21.25
N LYS A 87 20.77 -5.33 20.15
CA LYS A 87 21.85 -6.33 20.19
C LYS A 87 23.07 -5.85 21.00
N ASP A 88 23.32 -4.54 21.05
CA ASP A 88 24.44 -3.94 21.80
C ASP A 88 24.09 -3.50 23.23
N GLY A 89 22.87 -3.80 23.72
CA GLY A 89 22.46 -3.58 25.11
C GLY A 89 21.88 -2.19 25.39
N ARG A 90 21.59 -1.38 24.37
CA ARG A 90 20.91 -0.08 24.52
C ARG A 90 19.40 -0.27 24.54
N GLU A 91 18.72 0.52 25.36
CA GLU A 91 17.25 0.56 25.40
C GLU A 91 16.70 1.45 24.28
N ALA A 92 15.58 1.03 23.68
CA ALA A 92 14.90 1.79 22.65
C ALA A 92 14.50 3.17 23.18
N ASN A 93 14.90 4.22 22.46
CA ASN A 93 14.61 5.62 22.78
C ASN A 93 13.76 6.30 21.68
N MET A 94 13.39 5.55 20.65
CA MET A 94 12.58 6.00 19.54
C MET A 94 11.63 4.87 19.12
N LYS A 95 10.35 5.21 19.01
CA LYS A 95 9.29 4.35 18.48
C LYS A 95 8.69 4.96 17.21
N ILE A 96 8.79 4.28 16.08
CA ILE A 96 8.24 4.74 14.81
C ILE A 96 7.18 3.76 14.35
N THR A 97 6.00 4.24 13.99
CA THR A 97 4.93 3.41 13.42
C THR A 97 4.63 3.85 12.00
N SER A 98 4.49 2.88 11.09
CA SER A 98 4.04 3.12 9.72
C SER A 98 2.75 2.36 9.44
N TRP A 99 1.81 2.99 8.74
CA TRP A 99 0.53 2.36 8.39
C TRP A 99 -0.02 2.90 7.06
N ASN A 100 -0.18 2.05 6.06
CA ASN A 100 -1.07 2.34 4.94
C ASN A 100 -2.53 2.32 5.45
N VAL A 101 -3.20 3.46 5.42
CA VAL A 101 -4.53 3.64 6.02
C VAL A 101 -5.68 3.40 5.03
N ASP A 102 -5.39 3.17 3.74
CA ASP A 102 -6.40 2.97 2.69
C ASP A 102 -7.56 4.00 2.77
N GLY A 103 -7.20 5.28 2.80
CA GLY A 103 -8.13 6.38 2.98
C GLY A 103 -8.27 6.83 4.43
N LEU A 104 -7.64 7.97 4.72
CA LEU A 104 -7.55 8.59 6.04
C LEU A 104 -8.92 8.77 6.71
N ARG A 105 -9.90 9.33 5.99
CA ARG A 105 -11.24 9.57 6.54
C ARG A 105 -11.95 8.30 6.96
N ALA A 106 -11.78 7.21 6.20
CA ALA A 106 -12.39 5.92 6.52
C ALA A 106 -11.68 5.27 7.72
N TRP A 107 -10.35 5.33 7.75
CA TRP A 107 -9.54 4.84 8.86
C TRP A 107 -9.82 5.56 10.19
N VAL A 108 -9.96 6.90 10.18
CA VAL A 108 -10.36 7.69 11.36
C VAL A 108 -11.74 7.23 11.86
N LYS A 109 -12.73 7.07 10.97
CA LYS A 109 -14.08 6.58 11.33
C LYS A 109 -14.05 5.16 11.92
N LYS A 110 -13.12 4.32 11.47
CA LYS A 110 -12.88 2.95 11.97
C LYS A 110 -12.01 2.92 13.23
N LYS A 111 -11.84 4.04 13.94
CA LYS A 111 -11.12 4.15 15.22
C LYS A 111 -9.61 3.92 15.12
N GLY A 112 -9.01 4.16 13.95
CA GLY A 112 -7.57 4.05 13.79
C GLY A 112 -6.76 4.99 14.71
N LEU A 113 -7.28 6.19 15.01
CA LEU A 113 -6.65 7.13 15.94
C LEU A 113 -6.63 6.61 17.39
N ASP A 114 -7.65 5.85 17.80
CA ASP A 114 -7.68 5.28 19.16
C ASP A 114 -6.54 4.26 19.31
N TRP A 115 -6.33 3.44 18.29
CA TRP A 115 -5.17 2.53 18.24
C TRP A 115 -3.83 3.27 18.25
N VAL A 116 -3.70 4.39 17.51
CA VAL A 116 -2.48 5.21 17.53
C VAL A 116 -2.19 5.77 18.92
N ARG A 117 -3.22 6.16 19.68
CA ARG A 117 -3.04 6.64 21.06
C ARG A 117 -2.59 5.52 22.00
N GLU A 118 -3.08 4.31 21.80
CA GLU A 118 -2.63 3.12 22.54
C GLU A 118 -1.18 2.75 22.19
N GLU A 119 -0.83 2.75 20.90
CA GLU A 119 0.52 2.45 20.43
C GLU A 119 1.53 3.55 20.82
N ASN A 120 1.08 4.81 20.85
CA ASN A 120 1.83 5.99 21.26
C ASN A 120 3.25 6.13 20.65
N PRO A 121 3.44 6.00 19.31
CA PRO A 121 4.75 6.19 18.69
C PRO A 121 5.25 7.63 18.82
N ASP A 122 6.57 7.84 18.68
CA ASP A 122 7.18 9.17 18.61
C ASP A 122 7.01 9.80 17.22
N VAL A 123 6.98 8.94 16.18
CA VAL A 123 6.63 9.34 14.82
C VAL A 123 5.64 8.35 14.21
N LEU A 124 4.55 8.89 13.66
CA LEU A 124 3.55 8.15 12.90
C LEU A 124 3.65 8.52 11.41
N CYS A 125 3.87 7.52 10.58
CA CYS A 125 3.91 7.64 9.12
C CYS A 125 2.66 6.99 8.52
N LEU A 126 1.90 7.73 7.72
CA LEU A 126 0.69 7.24 7.08
C LEU A 126 0.83 7.23 5.56
N GLN A 127 0.39 6.16 4.92
CA GLN A 127 0.37 6.02 3.47
C GLN A 127 -1.06 5.88 2.94
N GLU A 128 -1.23 6.22 1.66
CA GLU A 128 -2.50 6.11 0.94
C GLU A 128 -3.66 6.88 1.64
N THR A 129 -3.38 8.11 2.05
CA THR A 129 -4.35 8.95 2.77
C THR A 129 -5.60 9.28 1.95
N LYS A 130 -5.51 9.31 0.61
CA LYS A 130 -6.61 9.62 -0.34
C LYS A 130 -7.39 10.86 0.06
N CYS A 131 -6.68 11.89 0.53
CA CYS A 131 -7.29 13.05 1.14
C CYS A 131 -6.64 14.33 0.62
N ALA A 132 -7.45 15.23 0.08
CA ALA A 132 -7.00 16.59 -0.19
C ALA A 132 -6.78 17.34 1.13
N GLU A 133 -5.91 18.34 1.13
CA GLU A 133 -5.57 19.11 2.33
C GLU A 133 -6.79 19.77 2.99
N LYS A 134 -7.69 20.33 2.16
CA LYS A 134 -8.96 20.92 2.60
C LYS A 134 -9.93 19.92 3.28
N ASP A 135 -9.74 18.63 3.03
CA ASP A 135 -10.63 17.54 3.44
C ASP A 135 -10.09 16.77 4.67
N LEU A 136 -8.94 17.18 5.21
CA LEU A 136 -8.30 16.50 6.33
C LEU A 136 -9.21 16.53 7.58
N PRO A 137 -9.46 15.37 8.24
CA PRO A 137 -10.28 15.31 9.44
C PRO A 137 -9.71 16.15 10.60
N ALA A 138 -10.58 16.90 11.28
CA ALA A 138 -10.22 17.66 12.47
C ALA A 138 -9.59 16.78 13.56
N ASP A 139 -10.08 15.54 13.72
CA ASP A 139 -9.60 14.57 14.71
C ASP A 139 -8.09 14.29 14.63
N ILE A 140 -7.52 14.30 13.42
CA ILE A 140 -6.09 14.07 13.22
C ILE A 140 -5.31 15.39 13.09
N THR A 141 -5.86 16.42 12.45
CA THR A 141 -5.16 17.71 12.30
C THR A 141 -5.03 18.46 13.63
N SER A 142 -6.02 18.30 14.51
CA SER A 142 -6.06 18.93 15.84
C SER A 142 -5.53 18.04 16.96
N MET A 143 -4.89 16.92 16.63
CA MET A 143 -4.35 15.97 17.62
C MET A 143 -3.20 16.63 18.41
N PRO A 144 -3.36 16.93 19.72
CA PRO A 144 -2.33 17.62 20.51
C PRO A 144 -1.10 16.76 20.79
N GLU A 145 -1.25 15.43 20.79
CA GLU A 145 -0.17 14.48 21.05
C GLU A 145 0.93 14.53 19.98
N TYR A 146 0.61 15.01 18.77
CA TYR A 146 1.55 15.17 17.65
C TYR A 146 1.53 16.61 17.13
N PRO A 147 2.23 17.56 17.76
CA PRO A 147 2.17 18.96 17.38
C PRO A 147 2.69 19.23 15.96
N HIS A 148 3.61 18.41 15.44
CA HIS A 148 4.22 18.58 14.13
C HIS A 148 3.60 17.61 13.13
N LYS A 149 2.93 18.12 12.09
CA LYS A 149 2.18 17.30 11.12
C LYS A 149 2.50 17.78 9.71
N TYR A 150 2.87 16.84 8.84
CA TYR A 150 3.28 17.10 7.47
C TYR A 150 2.48 16.21 6.53
N TRP A 151 2.02 16.79 5.42
CA TRP A 151 1.17 16.13 4.45
C TRP A 151 1.75 16.32 3.05
N ALA A 152 1.86 15.24 2.28
CA ALA A 152 2.10 15.28 0.85
C ALA A 152 0.85 14.73 0.18
N VAL A 153 0.17 15.55 -0.63
CA VAL A 153 -1.04 15.17 -1.34
C VAL A 153 -0.75 15.09 -2.84
N SER A 154 -1.58 14.39 -3.60
CA SER A 154 -1.43 14.35 -5.07
C SER A 154 -1.96 15.64 -5.69
N ASP A 155 -1.15 16.24 -6.57
CA ASP A 155 -1.52 17.42 -7.35
C ASP A 155 -2.37 17.04 -8.57
N ASP A 156 -2.04 15.90 -9.20
CA ASP A 156 -2.65 15.47 -10.46
C ASP A 156 -4.06 14.87 -10.26
N LYS A 157 -4.34 14.28 -9.10
CA LYS A 157 -5.58 13.54 -8.87
C LYS A 157 -6.09 13.66 -7.44
N GLU A 158 -7.19 14.37 -7.28
CA GLU A 158 -7.88 14.50 -6.00
C GLU A 158 -8.32 13.12 -5.46
N GLY A 159 -8.07 12.88 -4.17
CA GLY A 159 -8.44 11.62 -3.51
C GLY A 159 -7.58 10.41 -3.92
N TYR A 160 -6.41 10.62 -4.50
CA TYR A 160 -5.46 9.56 -4.87
C TYR A 160 -4.16 9.66 -4.05
N SER A 161 -3.56 8.50 -3.74
CA SER A 161 -2.25 8.44 -3.08
C SER A 161 -2.22 9.25 -1.76
N GLY A 162 -1.14 9.98 -1.52
CA GLY A 162 -0.95 10.88 -0.40
C GLY A 162 -0.32 10.19 0.80
N VAL A 163 0.68 10.84 1.39
CA VAL A 163 1.37 10.39 2.60
C VAL A 163 1.33 11.47 3.68
N ALA A 164 1.50 11.07 4.93
CA ALA A 164 1.58 11.97 6.06
C ALA A 164 2.65 11.52 7.05
N MET A 165 3.21 12.48 7.78
CA MET A 165 4.12 12.24 8.89
C MET A 165 3.72 13.12 10.06
N LEU A 166 3.48 12.50 11.21
CA LEU A 166 3.10 13.16 12.45
C LEU A 166 4.17 12.87 13.50
N CYS A 167 4.77 13.91 14.07
CA CYS A 167 5.90 13.81 14.98
C CYS A 167 5.59 14.48 16.32
N LYS A 168 6.04 13.85 17.42
CA LYS A 168 6.06 14.48 18.74
C LYS A 168 7.14 15.56 18.85
N THR A 169 8.29 15.31 18.24
CA THR A 169 9.44 16.22 18.20
C THR A 169 9.57 16.84 16.81
N GLU A 170 9.86 18.13 16.74
CA GLU A 170 10.05 18.83 15.47
C GLU A 170 11.28 18.30 14.71
N PRO A 171 11.12 17.88 13.44
CA PRO A 171 12.26 17.64 12.55
C PRO A 171 13.03 18.95 12.27
N ILE A 172 14.33 18.85 12.05
CA ILE A 172 15.19 19.97 11.62
C ILE A 172 14.70 20.53 10.28
N LYS A 173 14.32 19.63 9.38
CA LYS A 173 13.87 19.98 8.03
C LYS A 173 12.90 18.91 7.54
N VAL A 174 11.87 19.32 6.80
CA VAL A 174 10.98 18.41 6.08
C VAL A 174 11.02 18.77 4.59
N THR A 175 11.10 17.74 3.75
CA THR A 175 11.07 17.85 2.28
C THR A 175 10.07 16.86 1.70
N TYR A 176 9.58 17.17 0.50
CA TYR A 176 8.53 16.43 -0.18
C TYR A 176 9.04 15.98 -1.55
N GLY A 177 8.70 14.74 -1.93
CA GLY A 177 9.19 14.15 -3.16
C GLY A 177 10.67 13.74 -3.11
N ILE A 178 11.20 13.40 -4.27
CA ILE A 178 12.57 12.88 -4.46
C ILE A 178 13.41 13.76 -5.39
N GLY A 179 12.90 14.94 -5.77
CA GLY A 179 13.59 15.91 -6.63
C GLY A 179 13.46 15.59 -8.12
N LYS A 180 12.45 14.80 -8.51
CA LYS A 180 12.17 14.42 -9.90
C LYS A 180 10.71 14.74 -10.20
N GLU A 181 10.47 15.72 -11.08
CA GLU A 181 9.13 16.21 -11.38
C GLU A 181 8.17 15.11 -11.85
N GLU A 182 8.66 14.11 -12.58
CA GLU A 182 7.86 12.96 -13.04
C GLU A 182 7.37 12.04 -11.90
N HIS A 183 8.03 12.10 -10.74
CA HIS A 183 7.77 11.27 -9.56
C HIS A 183 7.03 12.05 -8.46
N ASP A 184 7.14 13.37 -8.44
CA ASP A 184 6.75 14.19 -7.30
C ASP A 184 5.30 14.70 -7.34
N LYS A 185 4.52 14.39 -8.38
CA LYS A 185 3.12 14.86 -8.54
C LYS A 185 2.07 14.02 -7.80
N GLU A 186 2.46 12.82 -7.35
CA GLU A 186 1.54 11.86 -6.73
C GLU A 186 1.58 11.88 -5.19
N GLY A 187 2.32 12.81 -4.56
CA GLY A 187 2.35 12.96 -3.10
C GLY A 187 2.79 11.69 -2.37
N ARG A 188 3.92 11.10 -2.79
CA ARG A 188 4.33 9.76 -2.37
C ARG A 188 5.40 9.70 -1.29
N VAL A 189 6.16 10.77 -1.10
CA VAL A 189 7.35 10.77 -0.23
C VAL A 189 7.37 12.00 0.66
N ILE A 190 7.61 11.77 1.94
CA ILE A 190 8.02 12.80 2.91
C ILE A 190 9.36 12.35 3.50
N THR A 191 10.32 13.27 3.52
CA THR A 191 11.61 13.08 4.18
C THR A 191 11.75 14.10 5.31
N ALA A 192 11.88 13.61 6.54
CA ALA A 192 12.13 14.39 7.73
C ALA A 192 13.56 14.18 8.22
N GLU A 193 14.29 15.27 8.40
CA GLU A 193 15.63 15.28 8.98
C GLU A 193 15.54 15.42 10.50
N PHE A 194 16.09 14.45 11.24
CA PHE A 194 16.32 14.54 12.68
C PHE A 194 17.83 14.72 12.94
N PRO A 195 18.26 15.05 14.17
CA PRO A 195 19.67 15.27 14.48
C PRO A 195 20.61 14.15 14.01
N ASN A 196 20.22 12.89 14.27
CA ASN A 196 21.08 11.72 14.06
C ASN A 196 20.70 10.86 12.84
N PHE A 197 19.54 11.10 12.23
CA PHE A 197 19.06 10.30 11.09
C PHE A 197 18.06 11.03 10.20
N TYR A 198 17.85 10.54 8.98
CA TYR A 198 16.68 10.85 8.16
C TYR A 198 15.58 9.82 8.36
N LEU A 199 14.32 10.26 8.44
CA LEU A 199 13.16 9.40 8.30
C LEU A 199 12.48 9.69 6.96
N VAL A 200 12.41 8.68 6.11
CA VAL A 200 11.70 8.75 4.83
C VAL A 200 10.47 7.87 4.95
N THR A 201 9.28 8.42 4.70
CA THR A 201 8.08 7.61 4.48
C THR A 201 7.67 7.63 3.02
N ALA A 202 7.34 6.46 2.47
CA ALA A 202 6.99 6.30 1.08
C ALA A 202 5.72 5.46 0.86
N TYR A 203 4.93 5.87 -0.13
CA TYR A 203 3.90 5.04 -0.77
C TYR A 203 4.32 4.76 -2.21
N VAL A 204 5.02 3.66 -2.42
CA VAL A 204 5.62 3.31 -3.72
C VAL A 204 4.52 3.04 -4.77
N PRO A 205 4.68 3.46 -6.03
CA PRO A 205 3.68 3.23 -7.07
C PRO A 205 3.39 1.74 -7.27
N ASN A 206 2.11 1.35 -7.20
CA ASN A 206 1.69 0.02 -7.58
C ASN A 206 1.81 -0.17 -9.12
N SER A 207 2.31 -1.32 -9.57
CA SER A 207 2.43 -1.66 -11.00
C SER A 207 1.09 -1.78 -11.74
N GLY A 208 -0.02 -1.79 -11.01
CA GLY A 208 -1.37 -1.76 -11.54
C GLY A 208 -1.87 -3.12 -12.03
N ARG A 209 -3.19 -3.25 -12.14
CA ARG A 209 -3.83 -4.44 -12.68
C ARG A 209 -3.39 -4.65 -14.13
N GLY A 210 -2.95 -5.86 -14.46
CA GLY A 210 -2.41 -6.14 -15.80
C GLY A 210 -1.05 -5.50 -16.06
N LEU A 211 -0.35 -5.03 -15.02
CA LEU A 211 1.00 -4.48 -15.07
C LEU A 211 1.14 -3.20 -15.92
N VAL A 212 0.04 -2.44 -16.06
CA VAL A 212 -0.03 -1.22 -16.89
C VAL A 212 0.93 -0.11 -16.46
N ARG A 213 1.42 -0.12 -15.22
CA ARG A 213 2.39 0.84 -14.68
C ARG A 213 3.74 0.23 -14.35
N LEU A 214 4.00 -1.03 -14.74
CA LEU A 214 5.26 -1.70 -14.38
C LEU A 214 6.49 -0.97 -14.93
N ASP A 215 6.43 -0.43 -16.15
CA ASP A 215 7.55 0.34 -16.71
C ASP A 215 7.83 1.62 -15.92
N TYR A 216 6.78 2.32 -15.47
CA TYR A 216 6.93 3.47 -14.58
C TYR A 216 7.45 3.07 -13.20
N ARG A 217 7.00 1.93 -12.65
CA ARG A 217 7.51 1.41 -11.38
C ARG A 217 9.02 1.14 -11.45
N LYS A 218 9.52 0.62 -12.57
CA LYS A 218 10.96 0.36 -12.74
C LYS A 218 11.80 1.65 -12.75
N THR A 219 11.33 2.73 -13.38
CA THR A 219 12.05 4.00 -13.36
C THR A 219 11.99 4.63 -11.97
N TRP A 220 10.83 4.57 -11.30
CA TRP A 220 10.67 4.96 -9.91
C TRP A 220 11.67 4.25 -8.99
N ASP A 221 11.81 2.92 -9.08
CA ASP A 221 12.69 2.15 -8.19
C ASP A 221 14.17 2.56 -8.34
N VAL A 222 14.62 2.86 -9.56
CA VAL A 222 16.00 3.32 -9.82
C VAL A 222 16.24 4.70 -9.21
N ASP A 223 15.36 5.65 -9.50
CA ASP A 223 15.51 7.03 -9.03
C ASP A 223 15.30 7.15 -7.51
N PHE A 224 14.36 6.40 -6.96
CA PHE A 224 14.11 6.38 -5.52
C PHE A 224 15.29 5.78 -4.76
N ARG A 225 15.90 4.69 -5.27
CA ARG A 225 17.13 4.14 -4.69
C ARG A 225 18.26 5.16 -4.72
N ALA A 226 18.47 5.85 -5.84
CA ALA A 226 19.51 6.87 -5.96
C ALA A 226 19.31 8.00 -4.92
N TYR A 227 18.07 8.50 -4.80
CA TYR A 227 17.70 9.49 -3.79
C TYR A 227 18.01 9.03 -2.36
N LEU A 228 17.62 7.81 -1.99
CA LEU A 228 17.90 7.26 -0.65
C LEU A 228 19.40 7.12 -0.41
N SER A 229 20.17 6.63 -1.38
CA SER A 229 21.62 6.51 -1.27
C SER A 229 22.30 7.88 -1.09
N GLU A 230 21.82 8.94 -1.75
CA GLU A 230 22.34 10.30 -1.56
C GLU A 230 22.07 10.88 -0.17
N LEU A 231 20.93 10.54 0.43
CA LEU A 231 20.63 10.87 1.83
C LEU A 231 21.53 10.11 2.79
N ASP A 232 21.71 8.81 2.56
CA ASP A 232 22.47 7.92 3.45
C ASP A 232 23.95 8.32 3.57
N VAL A 233 24.53 8.88 2.49
CA VAL A 233 25.87 9.46 2.51
C VAL A 233 26.01 10.60 3.52
N GLN A 234 24.93 11.37 3.73
CA GLN A 234 24.95 12.54 4.62
C GLN A 234 24.64 12.15 6.07
N LYS A 235 23.67 11.26 6.26
CA LYS A 235 23.20 10.83 7.58
C LYS A 235 22.51 9.48 7.43
N PRO A 236 22.66 8.54 8.40
CA PRO A 236 21.91 7.29 8.37
C PRO A 236 20.41 7.55 8.21
N LEU A 237 19.70 6.64 7.54
CA LEU A 237 18.27 6.80 7.29
C LEU A 237 17.45 5.57 7.69
N VAL A 238 16.20 5.85 8.02
CA VAL A 238 15.13 4.89 8.18
C VAL A 238 14.12 5.17 7.06
N LEU A 239 13.93 4.20 6.17
CA LEU A 239 12.82 4.20 5.21
C LEU A 239 11.66 3.38 5.79
N CYS A 240 10.45 3.92 5.73
CA CYS A 240 9.25 3.17 6.08
C CYS A 240 8.06 3.38 5.14
N GLY A 241 7.12 2.43 5.15
CA GLY A 241 5.86 2.54 4.42
C GLY A 241 5.58 1.36 3.53
N ASP A 242 4.54 1.50 2.71
CA ASP A 242 4.12 0.51 1.72
C ASP A 242 5.00 0.62 0.47
N LEU A 243 5.89 -0.35 0.32
CA LEU A 243 6.85 -0.44 -0.79
C LEU A 243 6.28 -1.23 -1.98
N ASN A 244 5.01 -1.66 -1.91
CA ASN A 244 4.28 -2.31 -2.98
C ASN A 244 5.03 -3.48 -3.63
N VAL A 245 5.76 -4.26 -2.83
CA VAL A 245 6.47 -5.47 -3.26
C VAL A 245 6.62 -6.43 -2.09
N ALA A 246 6.35 -7.71 -2.31
CA ALA A 246 6.79 -8.78 -1.43
C ALA A 246 8.13 -9.33 -1.95
N HIS A 247 9.21 -9.17 -1.19
CA HIS A 247 10.57 -9.46 -1.67
C HIS A 247 10.79 -10.94 -2.02
N GLN A 248 10.50 -11.84 -1.08
CA GLN A 248 10.76 -13.27 -1.22
C GLN A 248 9.48 -14.10 -1.15
N GLU A 249 9.55 -15.39 -1.53
CA GLU A 249 8.38 -16.28 -1.47
C GLU A 249 7.81 -16.44 -0.04
N ILE A 250 8.61 -16.20 1.01
CA ILE A 250 8.17 -16.19 2.41
C ILE A 250 7.27 -14.98 2.75
N ASP A 251 7.34 -13.91 1.96
CA ASP A 251 6.65 -12.64 2.22
C ASP A 251 5.22 -12.60 1.68
N LEU A 252 4.72 -13.69 1.09
CA LEU A 252 3.32 -13.79 0.66
C LEU A 252 2.80 -15.23 0.72
N LYS A 253 1.49 -15.38 0.93
CA LYS A 253 0.89 -16.72 1.08
C LYS A 253 0.92 -17.56 -0.19
N ASN A 254 0.78 -16.93 -1.35
CA ASN A 254 0.57 -17.61 -2.64
C ASN A 254 1.60 -17.19 -3.71
N PRO A 255 2.91 -17.46 -3.53
CA PRO A 255 3.96 -17.01 -4.45
C PRO A 255 3.77 -17.52 -5.88
N LYS A 256 3.43 -18.80 -6.04
CA LYS A 256 3.30 -19.46 -7.36
C LYS A 256 2.25 -18.78 -8.26
N GLY A 257 1.13 -18.36 -7.68
CA GLY A 257 0.03 -17.73 -8.42
C GLY A 257 0.23 -16.25 -8.71
N ASN A 258 1.21 -15.60 -8.07
CA ASN A 258 1.37 -14.15 -8.09
C ASN A 258 2.60 -13.65 -8.85
N LYS A 259 3.44 -14.54 -9.40
CA LYS A 259 4.68 -14.14 -10.14
C LYS A 259 4.45 -13.21 -11.35
N LYS A 260 3.21 -13.04 -11.79
CA LYS A 260 2.81 -12.14 -12.90
C LYS A 260 1.81 -11.07 -12.46
N ASN A 261 1.64 -10.88 -11.16
CA ASN A 261 0.79 -9.86 -10.57
C ASN A 261 1.65 -8.77 -9.93
N ALA A 262 1.13 -7.55 -9.89
CA ALA A 262 1.77 -6.43 -9.21
C ALA A 262 2.05 -6.79 -7.75
N GLY A 263 3.22 -6.39 -7.26
CA GLY A 263 3.76 -6.71 -5.94
C GLY A 263 4.59 -7.98 -5.87
N PHE A 264 4.66 -8.80 -6.93
CA PHE A 264 5.51 -10.01 -6.95
C PHE A 264 6.08 -10.36 -8.32
N THR A 265 6.18 -9.38 -9.24
CA THR A 265 6.89 -9.63 -10.50
C THR A 265 8.41 -9.77 -10.27
N PRO A 266 9.15 -10.44 -11.17
CA PRO A 266 10.60 -10.49 -11.08
C PRO A 266 11.25 -9.10 -11.01
N GLU A 267 10.72 -8.13 -11.75
CA GLU A 267 11.25 -6.76 -11.82
C GLU A 267 11.08 -6.00 -10.51
N GLU A 268 9.92 -6.06 -9.86
CA GLU A 268 9.69 -5.40 -8.57
C GLU A 268 10.58 -6.02 -7.48
N ARG A 269 10.71 -7.36 -7.48
CA ARG A 269 11.54 -8.09 -6.52
C ARG A 269 13.02 -7.80 -6.70
N GLU A 270 13.47 -7.71 -7.95
CA GLU A 270 14.84 -7.33 -8.30
C GLU A 270 15.12 -5.88 -7.88
N GLY A 271 14.19 -4.95 -8.15
CA GLY A 271 14.29 -3.56 -7.68
C GLY A 271 14.48 -3.47 -6.17
N PHE A 272 13.73 -4.28 -5.41
CA PHE A 272 13.90 -4.38 -3.95
C PHE A 272 15.24 -5.00 -3.53
N SER A 273 15.70 -6.07 -4.19
CA SER A 273 17.02 -6.66 -3.92
C SER A 273 18.13 -5.62 -4.13
N GLN A 274 18.09 -4.89 -5.23
CA GLN A 274 19.06 -3.84 -5.51
C GLN A 274 18.99 -2.66 -4.52
N LEU A 275 17.80 -2.38 -3.96
CA LEU A 275 17.67 -1.43 -2.87
C LEU A 275 18.41 -1.94 -1.62
N LEU A 276 18.25 -3.21 -1.24
CA LEU A 276 19.01 -3.76 -0.11
C LEU A 276 20.52 -3.79 -0.36
N GLU A 277 20.93 -4.18 -1.57
CA GLU A 277 22.34 -4.18 -1.99
C GLU A 277 22.97 -2.78 -1.96
N ALA A 278 22.17 -1.72 -2.04
CA ALA A 278 22.63 -0.33 -1.91
C ALA A 278 22.94 0.10 -0.46
N GLY A 279 22.87 -0.82 0.51
CA GLY A 279 23.28 -0.57 1.90
C GLY A 279 22.14 -0.57 2.92
N PHE A 280 20.92 -0.86 2.49
CA PHE A 280 19.73 -0.91 3.34
C PHE A 280 19.40 -2.33 3.80
N THR A 281 18.91 -2.45 5.03
CA THR A 281 18.58 -3.74 5.65
C THR A 281 17.10 -3.79 6.03
N ASP A 282 16.42 -4.87 5.64
CA ASP A 282 15.05 -5.16 6.10
C ASP A 282 15.06 -5.54 7.58
N SER A 283 14.63 -4.60 8.43
CA SER A 283 14.67 -4.75 9.88
C SER A 283 13.87 -5.95 10.39
N PHE A 284 12.74 -6.29 9.75
CA PHE A 284 11.92 -7.42 10.18
C PHE A 284 12.63 -8.73 9.85
N ARG A 285 13.19 -8.86 8.64
CA ARG A 285 13.90 -10.09 8.24
C ARG A 285 15.26 -10.24 8.88
N GLU A 286 15.91 -9.16 9.26
CA GLU A 286 17.13 -9.19 10.08
C GLU A 286 16.87 -9.85 11.44
N LEU A 287 15.72 -9.59 12.06
CA LEU A 287 15.36 -10.14 13.37
C LEU A 287 14.63 -11.48 13.30
N TYR A 288 13.85 -11.69 12.24
CA TYR A 288 12.96 -12.84 12.07
C TYR A 288 13.13 -13.48 10.67
N PRO A 289 14.33 -13.96 10.30
CA PRO A 289 14.62 -14.40 8.93
C PRO A 289 13.76 -15.57 8.47
N GLU A 290 13.42 -16.48 9.39
CA GLU A 290 12.66 -17.71 9.10
C GLU A 290 11.16 -17.60 9.43
N GLN A 291 10.71 -16.45 9.97
CA GLN A 291 9.33 -16.29 10.41
C GLN A 291 8.37 -16.26 9.21
N THR A 292 7.64 -17.35 9.03
CA THR A 292 6.60 -17.49 7.99
C THR A 292 5.27 -16.87 8.41
N ASN A 293 4.37 -16.66 7.45
CA ASN A 293 2.99 -16.20 7.64
C ASN A 293 2.82 -14.78 8.25
N ALA A 294 3.91 -14.02 8.33
CA ALA A 294 3.92 -12.65 8.84
C ALA A 294 3.73 -11.65 7.68
N TYR A 295 2.50 -11.16 7.54
CA TYR A 295 2.05 -10.29 6.45
C TYR A 295 1.55 -8.96 7.01
N THR A 296 1.50 -7.94 6.16
CA THR A 296 1.02 -6.60 6.53
C THR A 296 -0.22 -6.21 5.75
N PHE A 297 -0.49 -6.84 4.61
CA PHE A 297 -1.63 -6.58 3.73
C PHE A 297 -2.46 -7.85 3.48
N TRP A 298 -3.79 -7.68 3.48
CA TRP A 298 -4.74 -8.70 3.04
C TRP A 298 -5.89 -8.05 2.30
N THR A 299 -6.13 -8.47 1.05
CA THR A 299 -7.31 -8.00 0.30
C THR A 299 -8.60 -8.19 1.10
N TYR A 300 -9.49 -7.20 1.06
CA TYR A 300 -10.83 -7.32 1.66
C TYR A 300 -11.65 -8.47 1.05
N MET A 301 -11.33 -8.89 -0.18
CA MET A 301 -12.06 -9.94 -0.87
C MET A 301 -11.84 -11.32 -0.23
N MET A 302 -12.86 -12.17 -0.29
CA MET A 302 -12.80 -13.59 0.10
C MET A 302 -12.36 -13.84 1.56
N ASN A 303 -12.49 -12.82 2.43
CA ASN A 303 -12.08 -12.88 3.83
C ASN A 303 -10.61 -13.29 4.00
N ALA A 304 -9.72 -12.70 3.18
CA ALA A 304 -8.31 -13.10 3.12
C ALA A 304 -7.58 -12.90 4.46
N ARG A 305 -7.92 -11.83 5.19
CA ARG A 305 -7.32 -11.52 6.51
C ARG A 305 -7.58 -12.61 7.54
N SER A 306 -8.82 -13.10 7.67
CA SER A 306 -9.15 -14.17 8.62
C SER A 306 -8.49 -15.52 8.28
N LYS A 307 -8.15 -15.73 7.00
CA LYS A 307 -7.47 -16.92 6.49
C LYS A 307 -5.95 -16.76 6.46
N ASN A 308 -5.45 -15.58 6.85
CA ASN A 308 -4.07 -15.17 6.72
C ASN A 308 -3.50 -15.38 5.30
N VAL A 309 -4.28 -15.06 4.28
CA VAL A 309 -3.85 -15.06 2.87
C VAL A 309 -3.37 -13.65 2.54
N GLY A 310 -2.15 -13.34 2.96
CA GLY A 310 -1.61 -11.98 2.92
C GLY A 310 -0.28 -11.86 2.18
N TRP A 311 0.21 -10.62 2.20
CA TRP A 311 1.47 -10.16 1.64
C TRP A 311 2.15 -9.24 2.66
N ARG A 312 3.47 -9.27 2.77
CA ARG A 312 4.24 -8.25 3.48
C ARG A 312 4.67 -7.22 2.45
N LEU A 313 4.03 -6.06 2.50
CA LEU A 313 4.27 -4.93 1.59
C LEU A 313 4.80 -3.70 2.32
N ASP A 314 4.67 -3.67 3.64
CA ASP A 314 5.07 -2.57 4.50
C ASP A 314 6.38 -2.93 5.20
N TYR A 315 7.34 -2.00 5.16
CA TYR A 315 8.71 -2.25 5.62
C TYR A 315 9.24 -1.13 6.51
N PHE A 316 10.21 -1.48 7.34
CA PHE A 316 11.24 -0.56 7.83
C PHE A 316 12.57 -1.03 7.26
N LEU A 317 13.16 -0.24 6.36
CA LEU A 317 14.53 -0.47 5.87
C LEU A 317 15.47 0.52 6.56
N LEU A 318 16.59 0.02 7.08
CA LEU A 318 17.54 0.79 7.86
C LEU A 318 18.87 0.85 7.14
N SER A 319 19.54 1.99 7.19
CA SER A 319 20.98 2.04 6.92
C SER A 319 21.70 1.04 7.81
N SER A 320 22.69 0.35 7.26
CA SER A 320 23.45 -0.69 7.98
C SER A 320 24.08 -0.17 9.28
N SER A 321 24.43 1.12 9.35
CA SER A 321 24.97 1.80 10.54
C SER A 321 23.98 1.90 11.71
N LEU A 322 22.67 1.77 11.47
CA LEU A 322 21.62 1.80 12.50
C LEU A 322 21.34 0.43 13.11
N LEU A 323 21.82 -0.66 12.49
CA LEU A 323 21.55 -2.03 12.94
C LEU A 323 21.97 -2.34 14.38
N PRO A 324 23.11 -1.84 14.91
CA PRO A 324 23.45 -2.07 16.32
C PRO A 324 22.39 -1.55 17.29
N GLY A 325 21.65 -0.50 16.89
CA GLY A 325 20.58 0.10 17.70
C GLY A 325 19.20 -0.52 17.47
N LEU A 326 19.04 -1.41 16.50
CA LEU A 326 17.76 -2.06 16.24
C LEU A 326 17.35 -2.93 17.44
N CYS A 327 16.23 -2.60 18.08
CA CYS A 327 15.67 -3.34 19.20
C CYS A 327 14.61 -4.34 18.71
N ASP A 328 13.61 -3.86 17.96
CA ASP A 328 12.58 -4.72 17.37
C ASP A 328 11.92 -4.10 16.12
N SER A 329 11.31 -4.96 15.31
CA SER A 329 10.51 -4.57 14.14
C SER A 329 9.24 -5.43 14.12
N LYS A 330 8.10 -4.79 14.36
CA LYS A 330 6.81 -5.43 14.71
C LYS A 330 5.82 -5.36 13.57
N ILE A 331 4.94 -6.35 13.51
CA ILE A 331 3.77 -6.37 12.63
C ILE A 331 2.53 -6.48 13.53
N ARG A 332 1.79 -5.39 13.67
CA ARG A 332 0.63 -5.30 14.58
C ARG A 332 -0.62 -5.90 13.94
N ASN A 333 -0.55 -7.20 13.61
CA ASN A 333 -1.51 -7.90 12.75
C ASN A 333 -2.97 -7.90 13.23
N LYS A 334 -3.19 -7.72 14.53
CA LYS A 334 -4.53 -7.63 15.15
C LYS A 334 -5.19 -6.26 14.99
N ALA A 335 -4.43 -5.20 14.70
CA ALA A 335 -4.96 -3.85 14.58
C ALA A 335 -5.78 -3.66 13.29
N MET A 336 -7.05 -3.28 13.44
CA MET A 336 -8.00 -3.11 12.34
C MET A 336 -8.10 -1.64 11.91
N GLY A 337 -8.61 -1.38 10.70
CA GLY A 337 -8.84 -0.02 10.21
C GLY A 337 -8.58 0.12 8.71
N SER A 338 -7.64 -0.68 8.21
CA SER A 338 -7.22 -0.78 6.81
C SER A 338 -7.14 -2.25 6.38
N ASP A 339 -6.99 -2.51 5.08
CA ASP A 339 -6.55 -3.80 4.55
C ASP A 339 -5.07 -4.06 4.85
N HIS A 340 -4.33 -3.01 5.25
CA HIS A 340 -3.04 -3.11 5.90
C HIS A 340 -3.16 -3.11 7.44
N CYS A 341 -2.20 -3.72 8.12
CA CYS A 341 -1.95 -3.51 9.55
C CYS A 341 -0.71 -2.63 9.75
N PRO A 342 -0.62 -1.91 10.88
CA PRO A 342 0.54 -1.08 11.17
C PRO A 342 1.77 -1.95 11.45
N ILE A 343 2.93 -1.40 11.10
CA ILE A 343 4.24 -1.92 11.49
C ILE A 343 4.89 -0.93 12.45
N THR A 344 5.71 -1.41 13.38
CA THR A 344 6.36 -0.55 14.38
C THR A 344 7.82 -0.90 14.59
N LEU A 345 8.69 0.10 14.57
CA LEU A 345 10.11 0.01 14.82
C LEU A 345 10.43 0.50 16.23
N HIS A 346 11.22 -0.28 16.95
CA HIS A 346 11.85 0.12 18.20
C HIS A 346 13.36 0.21 17.96
N ILE A 347 13.95 1.36 18.21
CA ILE A 347 15.36 1.62 17.92
C ILE A 347 15.99 2.50 19.00
N ALA A 348 17.24 2.19 19.34
CA ALA A 348 18.13 3.01 20.13
C ALA A 348 18.99 3.86 19.17
N MET A 349 18.57 5.12 18.98
CA MET A 349 19.21 6.09 18.08
C MET A 349 20.55 6.61 18.56
#